data_AF-R0CD66-F1
#
_entry.id   AF-R0CD66-F1
#
_cell.length_a   1.000
_cell.length_b   1.000
_cell.length_c   1.000
_cell.angle_alpha   90.00
_cell.angle_beta   90.00
_cell.angle_gamma   90.00
#
_symmetry.space_group_name_H-M   'P 1'
#
loop_
_entity.id
_entity.type
_entity.pdbx_description
1 polymer ?
#
loop_
_entity_poly.entity_id
_entity_poly.type
_entity_poly.pdbx_seq_one_letter_code
_entity_poly.pdbx_strand_id
1 'polypeptide(L)' 'MATQNEIREAFQKADAIMRLEGFESTQTCKALQEAVTRGTMTFDDAVKAAIRKYTPAKPAGGA' A
#
# COMPACT_ATOMS: atom_id res chain seq x y z
N MET A 1 -15.13 10.47 8.15
CA MET A 1 -13.80 9.81 8.23
C MET A 1 -14.06 8.35 8.53
N ALA A 2 -13.39 7.43 7.84
CA ALA A 2 -13.45 6.02 8.19
C ALA A 2 -12.74 5.79 9.54
N THR A 3 -13.33 4.95 10.39
CA THR A 3 -12.74 4.47 11.63
C THR A 3 -11.57 3.54 11.33
N GLN A 4 -10.68 3.36 12.32
CA GLN A 4 -9.56 2.43 12.22
C GLN A 4 -9.99 1.00 11.85
N ASN A 5 -11.15 0.54 12.36
CA ASN A 5 -11.67 -0.77 12.04
C ASN A 5 -12.16 -0.88 10.59
N GLU A 6 -12.82 0.17 10.07
CA GLU A 6 -13.25 0.21 8.66
C GLU A 6 -12.04 0.20 7.71
N ILE A 7 -10.97 0.93 8.05
CA ILE A 7 -9.71 0.92 7.26
C ILE A 7 -9.06 -0.47 7.30
N ARG A 8 -9.02 -1.11 8.47
CA ARG A 8 -8.46 -2.46 8.63
C ARG A 8 -9.23 -3.48 7.80
N GLU A 9 -10.56 -3.46 7.88
CA GLU A 9 -11.41 -4.35 7.07
C GLU A 9 -11.20 -4.13 5.58
N ALA A 10 -11.07 -2.87 5.14
CA ALA A 10 -10.83 -2.55 3.74
C ALA A 10 -9.53 -3.18 3.23
N PHE A 11 -8.43 -3.08 4.00
CA PHE A 11 -7.17 -3.71 3.63
C PHE A 11 -7.24 -5.24 3.66
N GLN A 12 -7.92 -5.83 4.63
CA GLN A 12 -8.12 -7.29 4.68
C GLN A 12 -8.90 -7.81 3.45
N LYS A 13 -9.95 -7.08 3.04
CA LYS A 13 -10.72 -7.41 1.82
C LYS A 13 -9.87 -7.26 0.57
N ALA A 14 -9.08 -6.18 0.46
CA ALA A 14 -8.17 -5.98 -0.67
C ALA A 14 -7.11 -7.10 -0.77
N ASP A 15 -6.48 -7.46 0.35
CA ASP A 15 -5.51 -8.57 0.41
C ASP A 15 -6.17 -9.93 0.06
N ALA A 16 -7.42 -10.15 0.46
CA ALA A 16 -8.17 -11.35 0.10
C ALA A 16 -8.41 -11.43 -1.42
N ILE A 17 -8.78 -10.31 -2.07
CA ILE A 17 -8.96 -10.24 -3.52
C ILE A 17 -7.65 -10.56 -4.25
N MET A 18 -6.55 -9.94 -3.84
CA MET A 18 -5.22 -10.19 -4.44
C MET A 18 -4.81 -11.67 -4.33
N ARG A 19 -5.11 -12.31 -3.20
CA ARG A 19 -4.82 -13.74 -2.98
C ARG A 19 -5.63 -14.65 -3.90
N LEU A 20 -6.86 -14.29 -4.26
CA LEU A 20 -7.64 -15.05 -5.24
C LEU A 20 -6.98 -15.08 -6.61
N GLU A 21 -6.21 -14.05 -6.93
CA GLU A 21 -5.41 -13.94 -8.16
C GLU A 21 -4.00 -14.53 -8.03
N GLY A 22 -3.68 -15.13 -6.88
CA GLY A 22 -2.35 -15.71 -6.60
C GLY A 22 -1.27 -14.69 -6.23
N PHE A 23 -1.66 -13.44 -5.96
CA PHE A 23 -0.72 -12.40 -5.51
C PHE A 23 -0.72 -12.27 -3.98
N GLU A 24 0.45 -11.98 -3.43
CA GLU A 24 0.59 -11.63 -2.01
C GLU A 24 1.17 -10.24 -1.82
N SER A 25 0.58 -9.49 -0.89
CA SER A 25 1.10 -8.19 -0.46
C SER A 25 2.49 -8.35 0.14
N THR A 26 3.44 -7.59 -0.42
CA THR A 26 4.82 -7.51 0.07
C THR A 26 4.87 -7.01 1.53
N GLN A 27 5.95 -7.31 2.26
CA GLN A 27 6.13 -6.80 3.62
C GLN A 27 6.08 -5.27 3.70
N THR A 28 6.59 -4.57 2.67
CA THR A 28 6.48 -3.10 2.61
C THR A 28 5.04 -2.64 2.55
N CYS A 29 4.22 -3.24 1.67
CA CYS A 29 2.83 -2.85 1.53
C CYS A 29 2.07 -3.09 2.84
N LYS A 30 2.32 -4.22 3.51
CA LYS A 30 1.73 -4.52 4.83
C LYS A 30 2.12 -3.49 5.89
N ALA A 31 3.38 -3.05 5.93
CA ALA A 31 3.82 -2.02 6.87
C ALA A 31 3.16 -0.66 6.59
N LEU A 32 2.98 -0.30 5.31
CA LEU A 32 2.29 0.92 4.90
C LEU A 32 0.80 0.88 5.23
N GLN A 33 0.14 -0.25 4.99
CA GLN A 33 -1.27 -0.48 5.37
C GLN A 33 -1.46 -0.31 6.88
N GLU A 34 -0.58 -0.91 7.70
CA GLU A 34 -0.61 -0.78 9.16
C GLU A 34 -0.44 0.68 9.62
N ALA A 35 0.46 1.43 8.99
CA ALA A 35 0.66 2.86 9.30
C ALA A 35 -0.59 3.70 8.99
N VAL A 36 -1.32 3.37 7.92
CA VAL A 36 -2.60 4.01 7.58
C VAL A 36 -3.69 3.60 8.57
N THR A 37 -3.79 2.32 8.91
CA THR A 37 -4.74 1.82 9.92
C THR A 37 -4.51 2.48 11.29
N ARG A 38 -3.26 2.68 11.71
CA ARG A 38 -2.93 3.37 12.97
C ARG A 38 -3.14 4.88 12.93
N GLY A 39 -3.42 5.45 11.77
CA GLY A 39 -3.56 6.90 11.59
C GLY A 39 -2.23 7.66 11.70
N THR A 40 -1.09 6.95 11.71
CA THR A 40 0.25 7.57 11.72
C THR A 40 0.69 8.06 10.34
N MET A 41 -0.04 7.67 9.29
CA MET A 41 0.21 8.05 7.90
C MET A 41 -1.11 8.15 7.13
N THR A 42 -1.20 9.06 6.16
CA THR A 42 -2.35 9.12 5.25
C THR A 42 -2.24 8.06 4.15
N PHE A 43 -3.37 7.68 3.55
CA PHE A 43 -3.36 6.74 2.42
C PHE A 43 -2.53 7.25 1.23
N ASP A 44 -2.66 8.55 0.90
CA ASP A 44 -1.90 9.19 -0.18
C ASP A 44 -0.39 9.12 0.04
N ASP A 45 0.07 9.33 1.27
CA ASP A 45 1.49 9.25 1.60
C ASP A 45 2.00 7.82 1.55
N ALA A 46 1.18 6.85 1.96
CA ALA A 46 1.49 5.43 1.82
C ALA A 46 1.63 5.02 0.35
N VAL A 47 0.73 5.49 -0.52
CA VAL A 47 0.82 5.25 -1.98
C VAL A 47 2.07 5.88 -2.57
N LYS A 48 2.38 7.14 -2.24
CA LYS A 48 3.61 7.81 -2.69
C LYS A 48 4.86 7.04 -2.24
N ALA A 49 4.88 6.55 -1.00
CA ALA A 49 5.99 5.76 -0.47
C ALA A 49 6.15 4.42 -1.23
N ALA A 50 5.05 3.73 -1.53
CA ALA A 50 5.06 2.51 -2.33
C ALA A 50 5.57 2.76 -3.76
N ILE A 51 5.07 3.81 -4.43
CA ILE A 51 5.52 4.20 -5.77
C ILE A 51 7.02 4.49 -5.78
N ARG A 52 7.53 5.27 -4.82
CA ARG A 52 8.98 5.58 -4.75
C ARG A 52 9.84 4.34 -4.57
N LYS A 53 9.34 3.31 -3.87
CA LYS A 53 10.08 2.08 -3.63
C LYS A 53 10.10 1.15 -4.85
N TYR A 54 8.95 1.02 -5.52
CA TYR A 54 8.76 0.01 -6.57
C TYR A 54 8.84 0.55 -7.99
N THR A 55 8.73 1.87 -8.17
CA THR A 55 8.95 2.53 -9.45
C THR A 55 10.33 3.21 -9.39
N PRO A 56 11.40 2.56 -9.86
CA PRO A 56 12.68 3.24 -9.99
C PRO A 56 12.50 4.47 -10.89
N ALA A 57 13.18 5.58 -10.57
CA ALA A 57 13.19 6.73 -11.44
C ALA A 57 13.60 6.29 -12.84
N LYS A 58 12.76 6.57 -13.84
CA LYS A 58 13.12 6.38 -15.24
C LYS A 58 14.47 7.09 -15.45
N PRO A 59 15.54 6.41 -15.90
CA PRO A 59 16.79 7.09 -16.15
C PRO A 59 16.52 8.23 -17.14
N ALA A 60 16.88 9.44 -16.74
CA ALA A 60 16.86 10.59 -17.63
C ALA A 60 17.99 10.38 -18.65
N GLY A 61 17.64 9.93 -19.86
CA GLY A 61 18.56 9.82 -20.98
C GLY A 61 18.81 8.38 -21.45
N GLY A 62 18.48 8.14 -22.71
CA GLY A 62 18.79 6.91 -23.43
C GLY A 62 18.48 7.08 -24.92
N ALA A 63 19.42 7.73 -25.62
CA ALA A 63 19.52 8.04 -27.05
C ALA A 63 18.57 9.11 -27.63
#